data_AF-A0A354IYX2-F1
#
_entry.id   AF-A0A354IYX2-F1
#
_cell.length_a   1.000
_cell.length_b   1.000
_cell.length_c   1.000
_cell.angle_alpha   90.00
_cell.angle_beta   90.00
_cell.angle_gamma   90.00
#
_symmetry.space_group_name_H-M   'P 1'
#
loop_
_entity.id
_entity.type
_entity.pdbx_description
1 polymer ?
#
loop_
_entity_poly.entity_id
_entity_poly.type
_entity_poly.pdbx_seq_one_letter_code
_entity_poly.pdbx_strand_id
1 'polypeptide(L)' 'MKKKIAIKHSSLPMRSPIGLAIVMWLLLDRLSAPGWAYGVLWTVVGILAIAFVCDLYRTTSRDVPGFGEK' A
#
# COMPACT_ATOMS: atom_id res chain seq x y z
N MET A 1 -34.15 0.08 -7.98
CA MET A 1 -32.84 -0.42 -7.49
C MET A 1 -31.75 0.56 -7.90
N LYS A 2 -31.07 1.23 -6.96
CA LYS A 2 -29.96 2.13 -7.29
C LYS A 2 -28.78 1.28 -7.78
N LYS A 3 -28.31 1.49 -9.01
CA LYS A 3 -27.08 0.86 -9.54
C LYS A 3 -25.93 1.25 -8.61
N LYS A 4 -25.33 0.28 -7.93
CA LYS A 4 -24.05 0.50 -7.23
C LYS A 4 -23.01 0.77 -8.32
N ILE A 5 -22.52 2.01 -8.39
CA ILE A 5 -21.39 2.37 -9.24
C ILE A 5 -20.20 1.61 -8.65
N ALA A 6 -19.79 0.54 -9.33
CA ALA A 6 -18.63 -0.25 -8.92
C ALA A 6 -17.37 0.56 -9.27
N ILE A 7 -16.85 1.28 -8.27
CA ILE A 7 -15.56 1.96 -8.38
C ILE A 7 -14.52 0.88 -8.67
N LYS A 8 -13.81 1.00 -9.79
CA LYS A 8 -12.74 0.06 -10.15
C LYS A 8 -11.70 0.06 -9.03
N HIS A 9 -11.23 -1.13 -8.67
CA HIS A 9 -10.22 -1.29 -7.62
C HIS A 9 -8.92 -0.52 -7.91
N SER A 10 -8.61 -0.30 -9.18
CA SER A 10 -7.51 0.54 -9.66
C SER A 10 -7.68 2.04 -9.39
N SER A 11 -8.87 2.49 -9.00
CA SER A 11 -9.16 3.88 -8.61
C SER A 11 -9.00 4.10 -7.10
N LEU A 12 -8.73 3.03 -6.34
CA LEU A 12 -8.43 3.16 -4.91
C LEU A 12 -6.95 3.51 -4.74
N PRO A 13 -6.61 4.38 -3.78
CA PRO A 13 -5.22 4.70 -3.48
C PRO A 13 -4.45 3.42 -3.14
N MET A 14 -3.16 3.44 -3.45
CA MET A 14 -2.25 2.36 -3.10
C MET A 14 -2.43 1.97 -1.62
N ARG A 15 -2.45 0.66 -1.32
CA ARG A 15 -2.64 0.21 0.07
C ARG A 15 -1.36 0.42 0.86
N SER A 16 -1.49 0.74 2.15
CA SER A 16 -0.32 0.99 3.00
C SER A 16 0.56 -0.27 3.10
N PRO A 17 1.89 -0.14 2.97
CA PRO A 17 2.81 -1.26 3.09
C PRO A 17 2.97 -1.78 4.53
N ILE A 18 2.39 -1.09 5.51
CA ILE A 18 2.52 -1.36 6.95
C ILE A 18 1.91 -2.72 7.32
N GLY A 19 0.76 -3.08 6.75
CA GLY A 19 0.11 -4.36 7.06
C GLY A 19 0.97 -5.55 6.66
N LEU A 20 1.59 -5.49 5.47
CA LEU A 20 2.53 -6.51 4.99
C LEU A 20 3.79 -6.58 5.89
N ALA A 21 4.31 -5.42 6.29
CA ALA A 21 5.47 -5.33 7.17
C ALA A 21 5.25 -6.05 8.51
N ILE A 22 4.09 -5.86 9.14
CA ILE A 22 3.73 -6.49 10.41
C ILE A 22 3.66 -8.02 10.27
N VAL A 23 3.03 -8.52 9.20
CA VAL A 23 2.93 -9.97 8.95
C VAL A 23 4.31 -10.59 8.73
N MET A 24 5.16 -9.94 7.96
CA MET A 24 6.54 -10.39 7.73
C MET A 24 7.39 -10.34 9.00
N TRP A 25 7.20 -9.32 9.84
CA TRP A 25 7.87 -9.22 11.13
C TRP A 25 7.48 -10.36 12.07
N LEU A 26 6.17 -10.65 12.18
CA LEU A 26 5.66 -11.78 12.97
C LEU A 26 6.20 -13.13 12.46
N LEU A 27 6.34 -13.28 11.13
CA LEU A 27 6.92 -14.48 10.53
C LEU A 27 8.39 -14.66 10.93
N LEU A 28 9.17 -13.58 10.87
CA LEU A 28 10.59 -13.59 11.25
C LEU A 28 10.79 -13.88 12.75
N ASP A 29 9.91 -13.32 13.59
CA ASP A 29 9.89 -13.58 15.02
C ASP A 29 9.58 -15.05 15.31
N ARG A 30 8.58 -15.62 14.64
CA ARG A 30 8.20 -17.03 14.80
C ARG A 30 9.29 -18.00 14.37
N LEU A 31 10.13 -17.62 13.41
CA LEU A 31 11.24 -18.41 12.87
C LEU A 31 12.55 -18.20 13.65
N SER A 32 12.55 -17.36 14.69
CA SER A 32 13.77 -16.99 15.44
C SER A 32 14.89 -16.52 14.49
N ALA A 33 14.51 -15.71 13.50
CA ALA A 33 15.42 -15.29 12.45
C ALA A 33 16.61 -14.49 13.02
N PRO A 34 17.80 -14.59 12.39
CA PRO A 34 18.97 -13.84 12.81
C PRO A 34 18.76 -12.33 12.66
N GLY A 35 19.42 -11.54 13.52
CA GLY A 35 19.23 -10.08 13.60
C GLY A 35 19.35 -9.32 12.27
N TRP A 36 20.18 -9.79 11.34
CA TRP A 36 20.33 -9.18 10.01
C TRP A 36 19.05 -9.24 9.16
N ALA A 37 18.22 -10.27 9.34
CA ALA A 37 16.99 -10.45 8.57
C ALA A 37 15.95 -9.36 8.90
N TYR A 38 15.90 -8.91 10.16
CA TYR A 38 15.09 -7.76 10.55
C TYR A 38 15.59 -6.47 9.91
N GLY A 39 16.90 -6.29 9.80
CA GLY A 39 17.50 -5.15 9.10
C GLY A 39 17.06 -5.10 7.63
N VAL A 40 17.14 -6.24 6.93
CA VAL A 40 16.68 -6.35 5.54
C VAL A 40 15.18 -6.05 5.43
N LEU A 41 14.36 -6.62 6.32
CA LEU A 41 12.92 -6.36 6.34
C LEU A 41 12.62 -4.86 6.44
N TRP A 42 13.18 -4.18 7.43
CA TRP A 42 12.91 -2.75 7.65
C TRP A 42 13.46 -1.88 6.52
N THR A 43 14.54 -2.30 5.87
CA THR A 43 15.07 -1.59 4.68
C THR A 43 14.08 -1.66 3.52
N VAL A 44 13.53 -2.84 3.24
CA VAL A 44 12.51 -3.03 2.18
C VAL A 44 11.23 -2.27 2.52
N VAL A 45 10.78 -2.33 3.78
CA VAL A 45 9.60 -1.59 4.26
C VAL A 45 9.81 -0.08 4.13
N GLY A 46 11.01 0.42 4.44
CA GLY A 46 11.37 1.82 4.26
C GLY A 46 11.28 2.27 2.80
N ILE A 47 11.82 1.48 1.86
CA ILE A 47 11.72 1.77 0.42
C ILE A 47 10.25 1.78 -0.03
N LEU A 48 9.46 0.80 0.40
CA LEU A 48 8.03 0.74 0.09
C LEU A 48 7.25 1.91 0.69
N ALA A 49 7.61 2.35 1.89
CA ALA A 49 7.01 3.53 2.52
C ALA A 49 7.34 4.81 1.72
N ILE A 50 8.58 4.98 1.29
CA ILE A 50 8.98 6.11 0.42
C ILE A 50 8.20 6.07 -0.89
N ALA A 51 8.11 4.91 -1.54
CA ALA A 51 7.34 4.75 -2.77
C ALA A 51 5.85 5.05 -2.56
N PHE A 52 5.26 4.58 -1.46
CA PHE A 52 3.88 4.87 -1.08
C PHE A 52 3.64 6.37 -0.86
N VAL A 53 4.56 7.05 -0.17
CA VAL A 53 4.49 8.50 0.06
C VAL A 53 4.62 9.25 -1.27
N CYS A 54 5.58 8.89 -2.12
CA CYS A 54 5.75 9.48 -3.45
C CYS A 54 4.51 9.27 -4.33
N ASP A 55 3.89 8.08 -4.27
CA ASP A 55 2.67 7.79 -5.01
C ASP A 55 1.47 8.56 -4.45
N LEU A 56 1.37 8.71 -3.12
CA LEU A 56 0.34 9.52 -2.48
C LEU A 56 0.38 10.98 -2.92
N TYR A 57 1.58 11.55 -3.10
CA TYR A 57 1.75 12.94 -3.58
C TYR A 57 1.67 13.08 -5.11
N ARG A 58 1.93 12.01 -5.88
CA ARG A 58 1.83 12.01 -7.35
C ARG A 58 0.44 11.64 -7.86
N THR A 59 -0.32 10.86 -7.11
CA THR A 59 -1.69 10.50 -7.44
C THR A 59 -2.59 11.71 -7.19
N THR A 60 -2.66 12.60 -8.17
CA THR A 60 -3.85 13.42 -8.39
C THR A 60 -4.95 12.43 -8.74
N SER A 61 -5.83 12.12 -7.79
CA SER A 61 -6.98 11.27 -8.03
C SER A 61 -7.75 11.84 -9.22
N ARG A 62 -7.60 11.21 -10.40
CA ARG A 62 -8.59 11.34 -11.46
C ARG A 62 -9.79 10.60 -10.90
N ASP A 63 -10.62 11.34 -10.17
CA ASP A 63 -11.95 10.88 -9.79
C ASP A 63 -12.59 10.36 -11.07
N VAL A 64 -12.68 9.03 -11.16
CA VAL A 64 -13.52 8.24 -12.06
C VAL A 64 -13.80 8.87 -13.44
N PRO A 65 -13.34 8.30 -14.58
CA PRO A 65 -13.79 8.78 -15.88
C PRO A 65 -15.34 8.84 -15.91
N GLY A 66 -15.90 10.05 -15.95
CA GLY A 66 -17.33 10.34 -15.87
C GLY A 66 -17.86 11.01 -14.58
N PHE A 67 -17.03 11.37 -13.58
CA PHE A 67 -17.47 12.16 -12.42
C PHE A 67 -16.88 13.58 -12.49
N GLY A 68 -17.72 14.57 -12.78
CA GLY A 68 -17.32 15.98 -12.92
C GLY A 68 -17.39 16.55 -14.34
N GLU A 69 -17.79 15.77 -15.35
CA GLU A 69 -18.20 16.34 -16.64
C GLU A 69 -19.52 17.11 -16.45
N LYS A 70 -19.40 18.44 -16.36
CA LYS A 70 -20.44 19.38 -16.75
C LYS A 70 -19.99 20.07 -18.03
#